data_AF-A0A1C5VI97-F1
#
_entry.id   AF-A0A1C5VI97-F1
#
_cell.length_a   1.000
_cell.length_b   1.000
_cell.length_c   1.000
_cell.angle_alpha   90.00
_cell.angle_beta   90.00
_cell.angle_gamma   90.00
#
_symmetry.space_group_name_H-M   'P 1'
#
loop_
_entity.id
_entity.type
_entity.pdbx_description
1 polymer ?
#
loop_
_entity_poly.entity_id
_entity_poly.type
_entity_poly.pdbx_seq_one_letter_code
_entity_poly.pdbx_strand_id
1 'polypeptide(L)'
;MNASRRDSTELGHLMHDLHCKDASEMYSDILSTRVRELKESEKGVKEMCKELEEIYNEGEQSGVQKGIQKGELKKARETVFALLEMGMPVEQITKAVKIPLTTVQSWIAETKF
;
A
#
# COMPACT_ATOMS: atom_id res chain seq x y z
N MET A 1 -16.46 2.25 -16.44
CA MET A 1 -15.87 1.52 -17.59
C MET A 1 -15.41 0.16 -17.11
N ASN A 2 -15.59 -0.89 -17.92
CA ASN A 2 -15.07 -2.22 -17.60
C ASN A 2 -13.74 -2.41 -18.34
N ALA A 3 -12.63 -2.31 -17.61
CA ALA A 3 -11.27 -2.46 -18.17
C ALA A 3 -11.00 -3.88 -18.69
N SER A 4 -11.83 -4.86 -18.28
CA SER A 4 -11.74 -6.25 -18.70
C SER A 4 -12.47 -6.55 -20.01
N ARG A 5 -13.02 -5.54 -20.70
CA ARG A 5 -13.66 -5.73 -22.00
C ARG A 5 -12.63 -6.17 -23.04
N ARG A 6 -13.00 -7.18 -23.83
CA ARG A 6 -12.16 -7.83 -24.85
C ARG A 6 -12.87 -7.95 -26.20
N ASP A 7 -13.94 -7.20 -26.42
CA ASP A 7 -14.68 -7.21 -27.68
C ASP A 7 -13.92 -6.43 -28.77
N SER A 8 -14.24 -6.68 -30.04
CA SER A 8 -13.57 -6.05 -31.20
C SER A 8 -14.08 -4.64 -31.52
N THR A 9 -14.59 -3.93 -30.51
CA THR A 9 -15.00 -2.53 -30.65
C THR A 9 -13.79 -1.62 -30.46
N GLU A 10 -13.87 -0.36 -30.89
CA GLU A 10 -12.80 0.62 -30.64
C GLU A 10 -12.44 0.72 -29.15
N LEU A 11 -13.46 0.70 -28.28
CA LEU A 11 -13.24 0.68 -26.84
C LEU A 11 -12.57 -0.62 -26.38
N GLY A 12 -12.93 -1.77 -26.95
CA GLY A 12 -12.27 -3.03 -26.63
C GLY A 12 -10.82 -3.11 -27.11
N HIS A 13 -10.48 -2.52 -28.27
CA HIS A 13 -9.09 -2.35 -28.72
C HIS A 13 -8.31 -1.41 -27.80
N LEU A 14 -8.91 -0.30 -27.36
CA LEU A 14 -8.26 0.57 -26.37
C LEU A 14 -8.02 -0.16 -25.05
N MET A 15 -8.98 -0.94 -24.57
CA MET A 15 -8.80 -1.74 -23.35
C MET A 15 -7.74 -2.81 -23.55
N HIS A 16 -7.63 -3.41 -24.74
CA HIS A 16 -6.50 -4.29 -25.09
C HIS A 16 -5.17 -3.56 -24.94
N ASP A 17 -5.01 -2.41 -25.58
CA ASP A 17 -3.74 -1.67 -25.61
C ASP A 17 -3.27 -1.24 -24.22
N LEU A 18 -4.19 -0.81 -23.35
CA LEU A 18 -3.86 -0.45 -21.97
C LEU A 18 -3.36 -1.64 -21.11
N HIS A 19 -3.67 -2.87 -21.49
CA HIS A 19 -3.16 -4.09 -20.85
C HIS A 19 -1.99 -4.72 -21.62
N CYS A 20 -1.74 -4.27 -22.84
CA CYS A 20 -0.76 -4.87 -23.73
C CYS A 20 0.66 -4.54 -23.23
N LYS A 21 1.51 -5.56 -23.15
CA LYS A 21 2.89 -5.41 -22.64
C LYS A 21 3.83 -4.94 -23.74
N ASP A 22 3.63 -5.46 -24.94
CA ASP A 22 4.46 -5.25 -26.11
C ASP A 22 3.84 -4.19 -27.00
N ALA A 23 4.59 -3.13 -27.30
CA ALA A 23 4.08 -2.03 -28.09
C ALA A 23 3.75 -2.42 -29.54
N SER A 24 4.40 -3.46 -30.08
CA SER A 24 4.13 -3.98 -31.43
C SER A 24 2.77 -4.66 -31.57
N GLU A 25 2.15 -5.07 -30.46
CA GLU A 25 0.85 -5.75 -30.48
C GLU A 25 -0.32 -4.79 -30.24
N MET A 26 -0.03 -3.50 -29.97
CA MET A 26 -1.06 -2.49 -29.75
C MET A 26 -1.73 -2.06 -31.06
N TYR A 27 -3.05 -1.82 -31.01
CA TYR A 27 -3.82 -1.31 -32.15
C TYR A 27 -3.61 0.20 -32.38
N SER A 28 -3.39 0.96 -31.30
CA SER A 28 -3.22 2.41 -31.37
C SER A 28 -1.75 2.78 -31.61
N ASP A 29 -1.49 3.44 -32.75
CA ASP A 29 -0.17 3.98 -33.09
C ASP A 29 0.36 5.01 -32.07
N ILE A 30 -0.56 5.78 -31.47
CA ILE A 30 -0.20 6.79 -30.47
C ILE A 30 0.31 6.10 -29.20
N LEU A 31 -0.43 5.10 -28.71
CA LEU A 31 -0.05 4.37 -27.52
C LEU A 31 1.21 3.53 -27.75
N SER A 32 1.30 2.83 -28.88
CA SER A 32 2.48 2.03 -29.23
C SER A 32 3.74 2.90 -29.27
N THR A 33 3.69 4.06 -29.93
CA THR A 33 4.82 5.00 -30.01
C THR A 33 5.26 5.44 -28.62
N ARG A 34 4.33 5.89 -27.76
CA ARG A 34 4.66 6.32 -26.40
C ARG A 34 5.24 5.20 -25.55
N VAL A 35 4.71 3.99 -25.68
CA VAL A 35 5.20 2.83 -24.91
C VAL A 35 6.61 2.44 -25.36
N ARG A 36 6.91 2.49 -26.67
CA ARG A 36 8.28 2.29 -27.18
C ARG A 36 9.22 3.38 -26.68
N GLU A 37 8.82 4.64 -26.74
CA GLU A 37 9.62 5.75 -26.23
C GLU A 37 10.00 5.52 -24.76
N LEU A 38 9.06 5.09 -23.92
CA LEU A 38 9.32 4.88 -22.49
C LEU A 38 10.03 3.57 -22.16
N LYS A 39 9.76 2.47 -22.89
CA LYS A 39 10.27 1.13 -22.55
C LYS A 39 11.46 0.65 -23.38
N GLU A 40 11.67 1.21 -24.57
CA GLU A 40 12.66 0.71 -25.55
C GLU A 40 13.74 1.75 -25.85
N SER A 41 13.43 3.06 -25.77
CA SER A 41 14.45 4.09 -25.98
C SER A 41 15.41 4.20 -24.79
N GLU A 42 16.69 4.43 -25.05
CA GLU A 42 17.72 4.57 -24.00
C GLU A 42 17.34 5.65 -22.98
N LYS A 43 16.85 6.80 -23.46
CA LYS A 43 16.41 7.90 -22.60
C LYS A 43 15.20 7.52 -21.75
N GLY A 44 14.16 6.95 -22.36
CA GLY A 44 12.94 6.57 -21.66
C GLY A 44 13.18 5.48 -20.63
N VAL A 45 13.98 4.46 -20.96
CA VAL A 45 14.37 3.41 -20.02
C VAL A 45 15.09 3.99 -18.82
N LYS A 46 16.05 4.90 -19.05
CA LYS A 46 16.80 5.55 -17.96
C LYS A 46 15.88 6.36 -17.04
N GLU A 47 14.95 7.13 -17.61
CA GLU A 47 13.97 7.91 -16.84
C GLU A 47 13.06 6.97 -16.04
N MET A 48 12.47 5.96 -16.68
CA MET A 48 11.59 4.99 -16.02
C MET A 48 12.28 4.21 -14.90
N CYS A 49 13.54 3.81 -15.08
CA CYS A 49 14.32 3.15 -14.03
C CYS A 49 14.52 4.04 -12.82
N LYS A 50 14.86 5.32 -13.04
CA LYS A 50 15.03 6.30 -11.95
C LYS A 50 13.73 6.49 -11.16
N GLU A 51 12.61 6.67 -11.85
CA GLU A 51 11.30 6.81 -11.20
C GLU A 51 10.92 5.55 -10.42
N LEU A 52 11.22 4.36 -10.95
CA LEU A 52 10.96 3.10 -10.27
C LEU A 52 11.82 2.93 -9.00
N GLU A 53 13.08 3.32 -9.04
CA GLU A 53 13.97 3.32 -7.87
C GLU A 53 13.45 4.27 -6.78
N GLU A 54 12.95 5.45 -7.15
CA GLU A 54 12.35 6.40 -6.19
C GLU A 54 11.11 5.79 -5.52
N ILE A 55 10.18 5.22 -6.30
CA ILE A 55 9.00 4.53 -5.77
C ILE A 55 9.38 3.37 -4.84
N TYR A 56 10.40 2.59 -5.22
CA TYR A 56 10.88 1.48 -4.39
C TYR A 56 11.42 1.97 -3.05
N ASN A 57 12.29 2.98 -3.06
CA ASN A 57 12.90 3.54 -1.86
C ASN A 57 11.86 4.19 -0.94
N GLU A 58 10.92 4.95 -1.50
CA GLU A 58 9.80 5.52 -0.74
C GLU A 58 8.90 4.42 -0.14
N GLY A 59 8.62 3.38 -0.93
CA GLY A 59 7.83 2.23 -0.50
C GLY A 59 8.50 1.49 0.66
N GLU A 60 9.80 1.23 0.57
CA GLU A 60 10.59 0.58 1.62
C GLU A 60 10.59 1.42 2.90
N GLN A 61 10.92 2.71 2.81
CA GLN A 61 10.96 3.61 3.98
C GLN A 61 9.57 3.74 4.64
N SER A 62 8.52 3.94 3.85
CA SER A 62 7.15 4.00 4.35
C SER A 62 6.72 2.68 4.99
N GLY A 63 7.11 1.56 4.38
CA GLY A 63 6.86 0.21 4.88
C GLY A 63 7.50 -0.03 6.24
N VAL A 64 8.78 0.31 6.39
CA VAL A 64 9.52 0.20 7.66
C VAL A 64 8.88 1.08 8.74
N GLN A 65 8.59 2.35 8.45
CA GLN A 65 7.97 3.25 9.42
C GLN A 65 6.59 2.77 9.87
N LYS A 66 5.73 2.36 8.93
CA LYS A 66 4.41 1.77 9.24
C LYS A 66 4.55 0.47 10.04
N GLY A 67 5.56 -0.34 9.72
CA GLY A 67 5.86 -1.58 10.42
C GLY A 67 6.23 -1.33 11.89
N ILE A 68 7.14 -0.38 12.14
CA ILE A 68 7.55 0.02 13.49
C ILE A 68 6.34 0.52 14.28
N GLN A 69 5.57 1.47 13.74
CA GLN A 69 4.39 2.03 14.42
C GLN A 69 3.35 0.96 14.75
N LYS A 70 3.06 0.05 13.80
CA LYS A 70 2.13 -1.08 14.04
C LYS A 70 2.68 -2.05 15.09
N GLY A 71 3.99 -2.32 15.07
CA GLY A 71 4.66 -3.18 16.05
C GLY A 71 4.61 -2.60 17.47
N GLU A 72 4.92 -1.32 17.61
CA GLU A 72 4.85 -0.59 18.88
C GLU A 72 3.41 -0.57 19.44
N LEU A 73 2.43 -0.26 18.58
CA LEU A 73 1.02 -0.24 18.97
C LEU A 73 0.53 -1.64 19.39
N LYS A 74 0.91 -2.68 18.63
CA LYS A 74 0.58 -4.07 18.95
C LYS A 74 1.18 -4.48 20.30
N LYS A 75 2.46 -4.21 20.51
CA LYS A 75 3.14 -4.52 21.77
C LYS A 75 2.53 -3.76 22.95
N ALA A 76 2.18 -2.49 22.76
CA ALA A 76 1.53 -1.70 23.79
C ALA A 76 0.14 -2.26 24.15
N ARG A 77 -0.64 -2.65 23.15
CA ARG A 77 -1.94 -3.31 23.33
C ARG A 77 -1.81 -4.64 24.07
N GLU A 78 -0.87 -5.50 23.68
CA GLU A 78 -0.58 -6.76 24.38
C GLU A 78 -0.16 -6.53 25.84
N THR A 79 0.67 -5.52 26.09
CA THR A 79 1.10 -5.14 27.45
C THR A 79 -0.09 -4.68 28.30
N VAL A 80 -1.00 -3.88 27.73
CA VAL A 80 -2.24 -3.46 28.41
C VAL A 80 -3.05 -4.68 28.85
N PHE A 81 -3.25 -5.66 27.96
CA PHE A 81 -4.01 -6.87 28.30
C PHE A 81 -3.31 -7.73 29.34
N ALA A 82 -2.01 -7.95 29.23
CA ALA A 82 -1.25 -8.70 30.22
C ALA A 82 -1.36 -8.06 31.63
N LEU A 83 -1.29 -6.73 31.72
CA LEU A 83 -1.46 -6.02 33.00
C LEU A 83 -2.90 -6.11 33.54
N LEU A 84 -3.91 -6.10 32.66
CA LEU A 84 -5.32 -6.33 33.05
C LEU A 84 -5.53 -7.75 33.59
N GLU A 85 -4.95 -8.77 32.95
CA GLU A 85 -5.00 -10.16 33.41
C GLU A 85 -4.32 -10.33 34.77
N MET A 86 -3.27 -9.56 35.05
CA MET A 86 -2.63 -9.47 36.37
C MET A 86 -3.45 -8.71 37.42
N GLY A 87 -4.65 -8.21 37.06
CA GLY A 87 -5.56 -7.52 37.98
C GLY A 87 -5.22 -6.05 38.24
N MET A 88 -4.37 -5.43 37.41
CA MET A 88 -4.01 -4.02 37.57
C MET A 88 -5.17 -3.11 37.15
N PRO A 89 -5.50 -2.05 37.94
CA PRO A 89 -6.52 -1.07 37.57
C PRO A 89 -6.20 -0.31 36.28
N VAL A 90 -7.21 -0.02 35.45
CA VAL A 90 -7.07 0.64 34.15
C VAL A 90 -6.39 2.02 34.28
N GLU A 91 -6.67 2.74 35.36
CA GLU A 91 -6.08 4.05 35.66
C GLU A 91 -4.58 3.95 35.96
N GLN A 92 -4.11 2.82 36.48
CA GLN A 92 -2.68 2.57 36.69
C GLN A 92 -2.00 2.12 35.40
N ILE A 93 -2.67 1.27 34.61
CA ILE A 93 -2.17 0.78 33.33
C ILE A 93 -1.93 1.94 32.35
N THR A 94 -2.92 2.82 32.18
CA THR A 94 -2.80 4.01 31.30
C THR A 94 -1.59 4.88 31.63
N LYS A 95 -1.28 5.05 32.92
CA LYS A 95 -0.07 5.75 33.38
C LYS A 95 1.20 4.97 33.05
N ALA A 96 1.20 3.65 33.23
CA ALA A 96 2.36 2.79 32.97
C ALA A 96 2.72 2.72 31.48
N VAL A 97 1.72 2.56 30.60
CA VAL A 97 1.93 2.46 29.14
C VAL A 97 1.91 3.82 28.45
N LYS A 98 1.60 4.91 29.16
CA LYS A 98 1.49 6.29 28.64
C LYS A 98 0.51 6.43 27.47
N ILE A 99 -0.59 5.67 27.52
CA ILE A 99 -1.64 5.69 26.49
C ILE A 99 -2.91 6.29 27.10
N PRO A 100 -3.65 7.15 26.36
CA PRO A 100 -4.89 7.73 26.84
C PRO A 100 -5.93 6.68 27.25
N LEU A 101 -6.69 6.98 28.30
CA LEU A 101 -7.75 6.10 28.82
C LEU A 101 -8.77 5.72 27.73
N THR A 102 -9.12 6.66 26.86
CA THR A 102 -10.06 6.45 25.75
C THR A 102 -9.59 5.35 24.78
N THR A 103 -8.30 5.33 24.45
CA THR A 103 -7.70 4.31 23.56
C THR A 103 -7.62 2.95 24.23
N VAL A 104 -7.26 2.90 25.52
CA VAL A 104 -7.26 1.65 26.28
C VAL A 104 -8.67 1.06 26.38
N GLN A 105 -9.67 1.91 26.64
CA GLN A 105 -11.08 1.49 26.69
C GLN A 105 -11.58 0.97 25.34
N SER A 106 -11.20 1.59 24.22
CA SER A 106 -11.59 1.11 22.90
C SER A 106 -10.99 -0.28 22.61
N TRP A 107 -9.74 -0.52 22.97
CA TRP A 107 -9.12 -1.84 22.81
C TRP A 107 -9.82 -2.93 23.62
N ILE A 108 -10.22 -2.63 24.85
CA ILE A 108 -10.98 -3.54 25.73
C ILE A 108 -12.38 -3.81 25.15
N ALA A 109 -13.02 -2.79 24.57
CA ALA A 109 -14.35 -2.92 23.97
C ALA A 109 -14.32 -3.79 22.69
N GLU A 110 -13.29 -3.64 21.86
CA GLU A 110 -13.09 -4.43 20.63
C GLU A 110 -12.93 -5.94 20.90
N THR A 111 -12.45 -6.34 22.08
CA THR A 111 -12.25 -7.75 22.45
C THR A 111 -13.48 -8.43 23.08
N LYS A 112 -14.57 -7.69 23.32
CA LYS A 112 -15.79 -8.20 23.97
C LYS A 112 -16.88 -8.66 22.99
N PHE A 113 -16.54 -8.80 21.70
CA PHE A 113 -17.37 -9.34 20.63
C PHE A 113 -16.60 -10.45 19.90
#